data_AF-A0A7U9J2M3-F1
#
_entry.id   AF-A0A7U9J2M3-F1
#
_cell.length_a   1.000
_cell.length_b   1.000
_cell.length_c   1.000
_cell.angle_alpha   90.00
_cell.angle_beta   90.00
_cell.angle_gamma   90.00
#
_symmetry.space_group_name_H-M   'P 1'
#
loop_
_entity.id
_entity.type
_entity.pdbx_description
1 polymer ?
#
loop_
_entity_poly.entity_id
_entity_poly.type
_entity_poly.pdbx_seq_one_letter_code
_entity_poly.pdbx_strand_id
1 'polypeptide(L)'
;MMKRNILAVIVPALLVAGTANAAEIYNKDGNKVDLYGKAVGLHYFSKGNGENSYGGNGDMTYARLGFKGETQINSDLTGYGQWEYNFQGNNSEGADAQTGNKTRLAFAGLKYADVGSFDYGRNYGVVYDALGYTDMLPEFGGDTAYSDDFFVGRVGGVATYRNSNFFGLVDGLNFAVQYLGKNERDTARRSNGDGVGGSISYEYEGFGIVGAYGAADRTNLQEAQPLGNGKKAEQWATGLKYDANNIYLAANYGETRNATPITNKFTNTSGFANKTQDVLLVAQYQFDFGLRPSIAYTKSKAKDVEGIGDVDLVNYFEVGATYYFNKNMSTYVDYIINQIDSDNKLGVGSDDTVAVGIVYQF
;
A
#
# COMPACT_ATOMS: atom_id res chain seq x y z
N MET A 1 -33.98 3.89 31.22
CA MET A 1 -33.79 4.28 29.80
C MET A 1 -32.33 4.68 29.63
N MET A 2 -31.46 3.75 29.22
CA MET A 2 -30.03 4.03 29.04
C MET A 2 -29.81 4.68 27.66
N LYS A 3 -29.28 5.91 27.66
CA LYS A 3 -28.76 6.56 26.46
C LYS A 3 -27.52 5.82 26.01
N ARG A 4 -27.60 5.14 24.87
CA ARG A 4 -26.44 4.57 24.16
C ARG A 4 -25.70 5.73 23.48
N ASN A 5 -24.71 6.31 24.15
CA ASN A 5 -23.74 7.17 23.50
C ASN A 5 -22.72 6.25 22.82
N ILE A 6 -22.96 5.95 21.54
CA ILE A 6 -21.95 5.33 20.67
C ILE A 6 -20.90 6.43 20.44
N LEU A 7 -19.84 6.44 21.26
CA LEU A 7 -18.60 7.13 20.86
C LEU A 7 -17.98 6.26 19.76
N ALA A 8 -18.30 6.57 18.51
CA ALA A 8 -17.56 6.07 17.38
C ALA A 8 -16.14 6.65 17.47
N VAL A 9 -15.18 5.82 17.86
CA VAL A 9 -13.77 6.16 17.77
C VAL A 9 -13.47 6.42 16.29
N ILE A 10 -13.25 7.69 15.93
CA ILE A 10 -12.76 8.08 14.61
C ILE A 10 -11.36 7.50 14.50
N VAL A 11 -11.27 6.35 13.85
CA VAL A 11 -10.01 5.74 13.43
C VAL A 11 -9.54 6.53 12.20
N PRO A 12 -8.28 7.01 12.14
CA PRO A 12 -7.74 7.67 10.95
C PRO A 12 -8.04 6.84 9.69
N ALA A 13 -8.59 7.49 8.65
CA ALA A 13 -9.18 6.87 7.46
C ALA A 13 -8.30 5.81 6.75
N LEU A 14 -6.98 5.86 6.93
CA LEU A 14 -6.02 4.88 6.38
C LEU A 14 -6.10 3.48 7.02
N LEU A 15 -6.74 3.33 8.18
CA LEU A 15 -6.94 2.04 8.83
C LEU A 15 -8.21 1.31 8.36
N VAL A 16 -8.98 1.90 7.43
CA VAL A 16 -10.32 1.44 7.01
C VAL A 16 -10.30 0.51 5.79
N ALA A 17 -9.22 0.47 5.01
CA ALA A 17 -9.05 -0.48 3.91
C ALA A 17 -8.80 -1.92 4.43
N GLY A 18 -9.86 -2.56 4.92
CA GLY A 18 -9.85 -3.95 5.40
C GLY A 18 -10.69 -4.21 6.66
N THR A 19 -11.23 -3.18 7.33
CA THR A 19 -11.96 -3.36 8.61
C THR A 19 -13.46 -3.54 8.49
N ALA A 20 -14.06 -3.28 7.33
CA ALA A 20 -15.51 -3.41 7.16
C ALA A 20 -16.05 -4.83 7.47
N ASN A 21 -15.16 -5.82 7.51
CA ASN A 21 -15.51 -7.21 7.70
C ASN A 21 -15.03 -7.85 9.00
N ALA A 22 -14.19 -7.18 9.78
CA ALA A 22 -13.60 -7.77 10.97
C ALA A 22 -14.66 -8.26 11.97
N ALA A 23 -14.46 -9.46 12.51
CA ALA A 23 -15.29 -10.01 13.57
C ALA A 23 -14.75 -9.59 14.95
N GLU A 24 -15.52 -8.78 15.67
CA GLU A 24 -15.28 -8.52 17.09
C GLU A 24 -15.52 -9.84 17.86
N ILE A 25 -14.43 -10.51 18.25
CA ILE A 25 -14.49 -11.81 18.94
C ILE A 25 -14.40 -11.66 20.46
N TYR A 26 -14.01 -10.48 20.94
CA TYR A 26 -13.91 -10.18 22.36
C TYR A 26 -14.22 -8.71 22.61
N ASN A 27 -15.09 -8.44 23.59
CA ASN A 27 -15.38 -7.10 24.07
C ASN A 27 -15.79 -7.17 25.54
N LYS A 28 -14.85 -6.86 26.43
CA LYS A 28 -15.07 -6.90 27.88
C LYS A 28 -14.09 -5.98 28.58
N ASP A 29 -14.55 -5.36 29.67
CA ASP A 29 -13.74 -4.56 30.59
C ASP A 29 -12.93 -3.45 29.88
N GLY A 30 -13.55 -2.78 28.90
CA GLY A 30 -12.93 -1.68 28.15
C GLY A 30 -11.91 -2.12 27.09
N ASN A 31 -11.78 -3.43 26.83
CA ASN A 31 -10.90 -3.98 25.81
C ASN A 31 -11.71 -4.70 24.72
N LYS A 32 -11.48 -4.34 23.46
CA LYS A 32 -12.03 -5.01 22.27
C LYS A 32 -10.92 -5.64 21.43
N VAL A 33 -11.22 -6.80 20.86
CA VAL A 33 -10.32 -7.49 19.92
C VAL A 33 -11.11 -7.92 18.70
N ASP A 34 -10.72 -7.35 17.56
CA ASP A 34 -11.18 -7.74 16.25
C ASP A 34 -10.20 -8.76 15.66
N LEU A 35 -10.67 -9.97 15.38
CA LEU A 35 -9.93 -10.93 14.58
C LEU A 35 -10.47 -10.85 13.16
N TYR A 36 -9.59 -10.60 12.20
CA TYR A 36 -9.97 -10.43 10.80
C TYR A 36 -9.10 -11.30 9.90
N GLY A 37 -9.64 -11.62 8.73
CA GLY A 37 -8.91 -12.41 7.76
C GLY A 37 -9.61 -12.53 6.43
N LYS A 38 -8.91 -13.13 5.48
CA LYS A 38 -9.48 -13.49 4.19
C LYS A 38 -8.79 -14.70 3.58
N ALA A 39 -9.55 -15.48 2.82
CA ALA A 39 -9.05 -16.50 1.91
C ALA A 39 -9.36 -16.04 0.48
N VAL A 40 -8.33 -15.99 -0.37
CA VAL A 40 -8.39 -15.46 -1.72
C VAL A 40 -7.95 -16.55 -2.68
N GLY A 41 -8.91 -17.19 -3.34
CA GLY A 41 -8.62 -18.04 -4.49
C GLY A 41 -8.35 -17.14 -5.69
N LEU A 42 -7.14 -17.18 -6.24
CA LEU A 42 -6.67 -16.22 -7.24
C LEU A 42 -5.88 -16.92 -8.34
N HIS A 43 -6.17 -16.59 -9.59
CA HIS A 43 -5.42 -17.09 -10.73
C HIS A 43 -5.08 -15.96 -11.68
N TYR A 44 -3.83 -15.94 -12.15
CA TYR A 44 -3.36 -15.03 -13.19
C TYR A 44 -3.22 -15.75 -14.51
N PHE A 45 -3.75 -15.15 -15.56
CA PHE A 45 -3.65 -15.61 -16.93
C PHE A 45 -2.79 -14.64 -17.72
N SER A 46 -1.64 -15.12 -18.19
CA SER A 46 -0.76 -14.41 -19.10
C SER A 46 -0.27 -15.36 -20.19
N LYS A 47 0.27 -14.80 -21.28
CA LYS A 47 0.84 -15.61 -22.37
C LYS A 47 2.03 -16.44 -21.87
N GLY A 48 2.08 -17.71 -22.28
CA GLY A 48 3.20 -18.60 -22.00
C GLY A 48 3.35 -18.92 -20.51
N ASN A 49 4.59 -18.85 -20.00
CA ASN A 49 4.90 -19.06 -18.58
C ASN A 49 4.74 -17.79 -17.73
N GLY A 50 4.40 -16.64 -18.35
CA GLY A 50 4.21 -15.36 -17.65
C GLY A 50 5.50 -14.62 -17.24
N GLU A 51 6.70 -15.11 -17.56
CA GLU A 51 7.95 -14.43 -17.17
C GLU A 51 8.14 -13.05 -17.83
N ASN A 52 7.50 -12.87 -18.99
CA ASN A 52 7.48 -11.62 -19.76
C ASN A 52 6.15 -10.86 -19.61
N SER A 53 5.28 -11.24 -18.68
CA SER A 53 4.04 -10.48 -18.42
C SER A 53 4.19 -9.51 -17.26
N TYR A 54 3.17 -8.67 -17.09
CA TYR A 54 3.08 -7.73 -15.98
C TYR A 54 3.00 -8.45 -14.61
N GLY A 55 2.08 -9.40 -14.46
CA GLY A 55 1.77 -10.03 -13.17
C GLY A 55 2.28 -11.47 -13.00
N GLY A 56 2.77 -12.12 -14.06
CA GLY A 56 3.06 -13.55 -14.08
C GLY A 56 1.87 -14.41 -14.55
N ASN A 57 1.96 -15.72 -14.35
CA ASN A 57 0.94 -16.68 -14.77
C ASN A 57 0.80 -17.81 -13.75
N GLY A 58 -0.42 -18.30 -13.54
CA GLY A 58 -0.73 -19.46 -12.71
C GLY A 58 -1.45 -19.11 -11.40
N ASP A 59 -1.39 -20.03 -10.46
CA ASP A 59 -2.03 -19.90 -9.15
C ASP A 59 -1.33 -18.85 -8.29
N MET A 60 -2.13 -17.92 -7.77
CA MET A 60 -1.71 -16.83 -6.88
C MET A 60 -2.51 -16.85 -5.56
N THR A 61 -3.17 -17.97 -5.26
CA THR A 61 -4.00 -18.13 -4.06
C THR A 61 -3.24 -17.77 -2.79
N TYR A 62 -3.88 -17.01 -1.91
CA TYR A 62 -3.32 -16.61 -0.62
C TYR A 62 -4.39 -16.42 0.45
N ALA A 63 -3.96 -16.38 1.71
CA ALA A 63 -4.79 -16.04 2.85
C ALA A 63 -4.12 -14.95 3.70
N ARG A 64 -4.94 -14.20 4.43
CA ARG A 64 -4.47 -13.26 5.46
C ARG A 64 -5.20 -13.50 6.76
N LEU A 65 -4.47 -13.29 7.85
CA LEU A 65 -5.00 -13.29 9.21
C LEU A 65 -4.37 -12.13 9.97
N GLY A 66 -5.16 -11.46 10.79
CA GLY A 66 -4.68 -10.40 11.66
C GLY A 66 -5.60 -10.16 12.83
N PHE A 67 -5.11 -9.39 13.79
CA PHE A 67 -5.96 -8.86 14.87
C PHE A 67 -5.76 -7.36 15.00
N LYS A 68 -6.81 -6.68 15.47
CA LYS A 68 -6.77 -5.29 15.95
C LYS A 68 -7.29 -5.29 17.38
N GLY A 69 -6.45 -4.91 18.32
CA GLY A 69 -6.81 -4.76 19.72
C GLY A 69 -6.87 -3.29 20.09
N GLU A 70 -7.85 -2.91 20.87
CA GLU A 70 -7.99 -1.55 21.41
C GLU A 70 -8.48 -1.64 22.86
N THR A 71 -7.80 -0.92 23.76
CA THR A 71 -8.12 -0.83 25.18
C THR A 71 -8.32 0.62 25.58
N GLN A 72 -9.49 0.93 26.12
CA GLN A 72 -9.79 2.23 26.67
C GLN A 72 -9.15 2.34 28.07
N ILE A 73 -8.10 3.15 28.19
CA ILE A 73 -7.34 3.30 29.44
C ILE A 73 -8.07 4.30 30.35
N ASN A 74 -8.52 5.43 29.79
CA ASN A 74 -9.39 6.40 30.46
C ASN A 74 -10.25 7.16 29.42
N SER A 75 -10.84 8.30 29.78
CA SER A 75 -11.68 9.09 28.86
C SER A 75 -10.91 9.64 27.66
N ASP A 76 -9.61 9.90 27.83
CA ASP A 76 -8.80 10.64 26.88
C ASP A 76 -7.75 9.73 26.22
N LEU A 77 -7.36 8.63 26.86
CA LEU A 77 -6.28 7.77 26.42
C LEU A 77 -6.79 6.38 26.02
N THR A 78 -6.45 5.98 24.79
CA THR A 78 -6.72 4.66 24.24
C THR A 78 -5.41 4.01 23.82
N GLY A 79 -5.16 2.79 24.26
CA GLY A 79 -4.08 1.94 23.74
C GLY A 79 -4.56 1.06 22.60
N TYR A 80 -3.73 0.82 21.59
CA TYR A 80 -4.07 -0.06 20.49
C TYR A 80 -2.87 -0.84 19.97
N GLY A 81 -3.15 -1.95 19.30
CA GLY A 81 -2.14 -2.75 18.61
C GLY A 81 -2.74 -3.51 17.44
N GLN A 82 -1.95 -3.70 16.39
CA GLN A 82 -2.38 -4.42 15.20
C GLN A 82 -1.25 -5.32 14.69
N TRP A 83 -1.64 -6.52 14.29
CA TRP A 83 -0.79 -7.45 13.56
C TRP A 83 -1.53 -8.01 12.35
N GLU A 84 -0.81 -8.25 11.26
CA GLU A 84 -1.33 -8.86 10.03
C GLU A 84 -0.28 -9.75 9.39
N TYR A 85 -0.68 -10.94 8.94
CA TYR A 85 0.16 -11.92 8.26
C TYR A 85 -0.40 -12.32 6.90
N ASN A 86 0.49 -12.67 5.98
CA ASN A 86 0.18 -13.22 4.67
C ASN A 86 0.67 -14.67 4.59
N PHE A 87 -0.24 -15.58 4.30
CA PHE A 87 0.03 -17.00 4.03
C PHE A 87 -0.18 -17.24 2.54
N GLN A 88 0.83 -17.69 1.82
CA GLN A 88 0.67 -18.13 0.44
C GLN A 88 -0.02 -19.50 0.42
N GLY A 89 -1.03 -19.62 -0.44
CA GLY A 89 -1.77 -20.86 -0.68
C GLY A 89 -1.36 -21.56 -1.98
N ASN A 90 -0.39 -21.00 -2.70
CA ASN A 90 0.10 -21.49 -3.99
C ASN A 90 1.49 -22.16 -3.92
N ASN A 91 1.97 -22.48 -2.71
CA ASN A 91 3.20 -23.25 -2.51
C ASN A 91 2.87 -24.74 -2.31
N SER A 92 3.87 -25.61 -2.50
CA SER A 92 3.76 -26.99 -2.05
C SER A 92 3.97 -27.12 -0.53
N GLU A 93 3.63 -28.28 0.04
CA GLU A 93 3.96 -28.62 1.44
C GLU A 93 5.45 -28.98 1.64
N GLY A 94 6.26 -28.92 0.58
CA GLY A 94 7.68 -29.24 0.58
C GLY A 94 8.59 -28.08 0.96
N ALA A 95 9.73 -27.98 0.28
CA ALA A 95 10.80 -27.03 0.62
C ALA A 95 10.42 -25.56 0.41
N ASP A 96 9.46 -25.27 -0.47
CA ASP A 96 8.99 -23.93 -0.83
C ASP A 96 7.82 -23.43 0.05
N ALA A 97 7.39 -24.18 1.07
CA ALA A 97 6.20 -23.88 1.88
C ALA A 97 6.17 -22.48 2.50
N GLN A 98 7.33 -21.83 2.70
CA GLN A 98 7.45 -20.50 3.27
C GLN A 98 7.65 -19.37 2.24
N THR A 99 7.72 -19.70 0.95
CA THR A 99 7.93 -18.71 -0.11
C THR A 99 6.79 -17.69 -0.09
N GLY A 100 7.11 -16.41 0.11
CA GLY A 100 6.12 -15.33 0.15
C GLY A 100 5.34 -15.15 1.47
N ASN A 101 5.47 -16.07 2.43
CA ASN A 101 4.90 -15.90 3.76
C ASN A 101 5.61 -14.76 4.51
N LYS A 102 4.84 -13.87 5.15
CA LYS A 102 5.40 -12.68 5.81
C LYS A 102 4.42 -11.98 6.73
N THR A 103 4.95 -11.41 7.82
CA THR A 103 4.26 -10.37 8.58
C THR A 103 4.17 -9.08 7.76
N ARG A 104 2.96 -8.58 7.57
CA ARG A 104 2.68 -7.34 6.85
C ARG A 104 2.67 -6.15 7.80
N LEU A 105 2.01 -6.27 8.94
CA LEU A 105 1.89 -5.22 9.96
C LEU A 105 2.17 -5.81 11.34
N ALA A 106 2.82 -5.04 12.20
CA ALA A 106 3.05 -5.37 13.61
C ALA A 106 3.44 -4.08 14.36
N PHE A 107 2.48 -3.39 14.95
CA PHE A 107 2.72 -2.15 15.68
C PHE A 107 1.79 -2.01 16.87
N ALA A 108 2.18 -1.15 17.82
CA ALA A 108 1.38 -0.74 18.95
C ALA A 108 1.48 0.77 19.14
N GLY A 109 0.45 1.36 19.75
CA GLY A 109 0.39 2.81 19.91
C GLY A 109 -0.61 3.28 20.96
N LEU A 110 -0.61 4.58 21.15
CA LEU A 110 -1.50 5.32 22.02
C LEU A 110 -2.21 6.41 21.21
N LYS A 111 -3.48 6.65 21.50
CA LYS A 111 -4.25 7.79 21.01
C LYS A 111 -4.69 8.61 22.21
N TYR A 112 -4.40 9.91 22.20
CA TYR A 112 -4.74 10.83 23.28
C TYR A 112 -5.66 11.94 22.77
N ALA A 113 -6.97 11.79 23.04
CA ALA A 113 -8.04 12.71 22.66
C ALA A 113 -7.82 13.29 21.24
N ASP A 114 -7.87 14.62 21.12
CA ASP A 114 -7.58 15.35 19.89
C ASP A 114 -6.09 15.75 19.77
N VAL A 115 -5.26 15.45 20.77
CA VAL A 115 -3.81 15.69 20.70
C VAL A 115 -3.17 14.83 19.61
N GLY A 116 -3.72 13.64 19.34
CA GLY A 116 -3.32 12.79 18.23
C GLY A 116 -2.99 11.36 18.67
N SER A 117 -2.35 10.62 17.77
CA SER A 117 -1.92 9.25 18.02
C SER A 117 -0.44 9.07 17.71
N PHE A 118 0.22 8.20 18.47
CA PHE A 118 1.58 7.76 18.22
C PHE A 118 1.64 6.23 18.20
N ASP A 119 2.25 5.67 17.17
CA ASP A 119 2.53 4.23 17.04
C ASP A 119 3.96 3.94 16.63
N TYR A 120 4.45 2.77 17.02
CA TYR A 120 5.76 2.26 16.64
C TYR A 120 5.70 0.80 16.23
N GLY A 121 6.42 0.46 15.15
CA GLY A 121 6.61 -0.92 14.72
C GLY A 121 6.80 -1.07 13.21
N ARG A 122 6.27 -2.16 12.65
CA ARG A 122 6.11 -2.34 11.20
C ARG A 122 4.74 -1.82 10.78
N ASN A 123 4.73 -0.69 10.09
CA ASN A 123 3.53 -0.01 9.65
C ASN A 123 3.70 0.54 8.21
N TYR A 124 2.68 1.19 7.67
CA TYR A 124 2.77 1.93 6.41
C TYR A 124 3.65 3.17 6.56
N GLY A 125 4.50 3.40 5.56
CA GLY A 125 5.26 4.63 5.41
C GLY A 125 4.35 5.81 5.10
N VAL A 126 4.72 7.01 5.52
CA VAL A 126 3.86 8.20 5.46
C VAL A 126 3.57 8.69 4.03
N VAL A 127 4.38 8.34 3.03
CA VAL A 127 4.07 8.68 1.62
C VAL A 127 2.90 7.85 1.09
N TYR A 128 2.63 6.69 1.69
CA TYR A 128 1.43 5.90 1.40
C TYR A 128 0.13 6.63 1.79
N ASP A 129 0.18 7.63 2.67
CA ASP A 129 -0.99 8.48 2.96
C ASP A 129 -1.50 9.19 1.69
N ALA A 130 -0.60 9.46 0.74
CA ALA A 130 -0.94 9.99 -0.58
C ALA A 130 -1.21 8.89 -1.61
N LEU A 131 -0.31 7.89 -1.71
CA LEU A 131 -0.41 6.83 -2.72
C LEU A 131 -1.62 5.91 -2.53
N GLY A 132 -2.14 5.80 -1.30
CA GLY A 132 -3.35 5.04 -1.01
C GLY A 132 -4.61 5.57 -1.72
N TYR A 133 -4.57 6.77 -2.32
CA TYR A 133 -5.66 7.28 -3.14
C TYR A 133 -5.84 6.48 -4.45
N THR A 134 -4.79 5.87 -5.00
CA THR A 134 -4.88 5.11 -6.27
C THR A 134 -4.65 3.61 -6.11
N ASP A 135 -4.30 3.14 -4.91
CA ASP A 135 -4.20 1.71 -4.55
C ASP A 135 -5.58 1.09 -4.28
N MET A 136 -6.44 1.08 -5.29
CA MET A 136 -7.88 0.77 -5.19
C MET A 136 -8.38 -0.23 -6.24
N LEU A 137 -7.50 -0.78 -7.08
CA LEU A 137 -7.90 -1.72 -8.12
C LEU A 137 -8.31 -3.08 -7.52
N PRO A 138 -9.03 -3.94 -8.28
CA PRO A 138 -9.49 -5.21 -7.76
C PRO A 138 -8.36 -6.15 -7.27
N GLU A 139 -7.24 -6.20 -7.99
CA GLU A 139 -6.05 -6.99 -7.64
C GLU A 139 -4.75 -6.21 -7.76
N PHE A 140 -4.54 -5.56 -8.91
CA PHE A 140 -3.30 -4.88 -9.24
C PHE A 140 -3.28 -3.44 -8.71
N GLY A 141 -2.54 -2.54 -9.35
CA GLY A 141 -2.44 -1.15 -8.90
C GLY A 141 -1.49 -0.99 -7.72
N GLY A 142 -1.38 0.25 -7.25
CA GLY A 142 -0.44 0.58 -6.17
C GLY A 142 1.02 0.26 -6.52
N ASP A 143 1.38 0.23 -7.81
CA ASP A 143 2.68 -0.23 -8.30
C ASP A 143 3.88 0.50 -7.69
N THR A 144 3.68 1.76 -7.30
CA THR A 144 4.71 2.62 -6.68
C THR A 144 4.73 2.53 -5.16
N ALA A 145 3.78 1.82 -4.55
CA ALA A 145 3.70 1.57 -3.11
C ALA A 145 4.53 0.34 -2.69
N TYR A 146 5.81 0.33 -3.07
CA TYR A 146 6.71 -0.78 -2.82
C TYR A 146 6.85 -1.08 -1.32
N SER A 147 6.76 -2.38 -0.95
CA SER A 147 7.09 -2.79 0.42
C SER A 147 8.60 -2.70 0.69
N ASP A 148 8.96 -2.41 1.93
CA ASP A 148 10.33 -2.28 2.43
C ASP A 148 11.15 -1.33 1.54
N ASP A 149 10.57 -0.17 1.25
CA ASP A 149 11.13 0.84 0.34
C ASP A 149 10.89 2.24 0.90
N PHE A 150 11.57 2.52 2.01
CA PHE A 150 11.48 3.80 2.72
C PHE A 150 10.04 4.15 3.15
N PHE A 151 9.38 5.12 2.50
CA PHE A 151 8.11 5.71 2.98
C PHE A 151 6.89 5.39 2.10
N VAL A 152 7.05 4.75 0.93
CA VAL A 152 5.94 4.56 -0.04
C VAL A 152 5.03 3.36 0.26
N GLY A 153 5.46 2.43 1.11
CA GLY A 153 4.70 1.23 1.44
C GLY A 153 4.96 0.74 2.87
N ARG A 154 4.65 -0.53 3.15
CA ARG A 154 4.90 -1.12 4.49
C ARG A 154 6.40 -1.24 4.76
N VAL A 155 6.85 -0.78 5.92
CA VAL A 155 8.26 -0.73 6.32
C VAL A 155 8.42 -1.02 7.81
N GLY A 156 9.56 -1.57 8.22
CA GLY A 156 9.85 -1.87 9.63
C GLY A 156 10.54 -0.70 10.37
N GLY A 157 10.25 -0.54 11.66
CA GLY A 157 10.98 0.39 12.53
C GLY A 157 10.58 1.85 12.34
N VAL A 158 9.31 2.11 12.06
CA VAL A 158 8.76 3.47 11.95
C VAL A 158 8.09 3.90 13.24
N ALA A 159 8.37 5.12 13.67
CA ALA A 159 7.65 5.84 14.73
C ALA A 159 6.77 6.90 14.06
N THR A 160 5.45 6.76 14.15
CA THR A 160 4.50 7.60 13.43
C THR A 160 3.66 8.38 14.42
N TYR A 161 3.67 9.71 14.30
CA TYR A 161 2.68 10.57 14.93
C TYR A 161 1.66 11.00 13.88
N ARG A 162 0.37 10.92 14.22
CA ARG A 162 -0.74 11.36 13.38
C ARG A 162 -1.67 12.26 14.18
N ASN A 163 -2.17 13.31 13.55
CA ASN A 163 -3.18 14.17 14.12
C ASN A 163 -4.35 14.32 13.14
N SER A 164 -5.56 14.23 13.66
CA SER A 164 -6.79 14.40 12.89
C SER A 164 -7.51 15.69 13.29
N ASN A 165 -8.09 16.36 12.30
CA ASN A 165 -8.81 17.63 12.45
C ASN A 165 -8.00 18.74 13.15
N PHE A 166 -6.68 18.75 12.95
CA PHE A 166 -5.74 19.70 13.52
C PHE A 166 -6.05 20.06 14.99
N PHE A 167 -5.94 19.07 15.88
CA PHE A 167 -6.24 19.22 17.31
C PHE A 167 -7.71 19.57 17.63
N GLY A 168 -8.63 19.19 16.74
CA GLY A 168 -10.05 19.55 16.82
C GLY A 168 -10.35 21.00 16.41
N LEU A 169 -9.39 21.70 15.78
CA LEU A 169 -9.52 23.12 15.42
C LEU A 169 -9.89 23.33 13.95
N VAL A 170 -9.55 22.38 13.07
CA VAL A 170 -9.83 22.48 11.63
C VAL A 170 -10.30 21.14 11.12
N ASP A 171 -11.63 20.99 11.01
CA ASP A 171 -12.26 19.79 10.49
C ASP A 171 -11.75 19.45 9.08
N GLY A 172 -11.42 18.17 8.87
CA GLY A 172 -10.92 17.66 7.60
C GLY A 172 -9.41 17.83 7.40
N LEU A 173 -8.72 18.70 8.17
CA LEU A 173 -7.27 18.89 8.09
C LEU A 173 -6.53 17.86 8.96
N ASN A 174 -5.78 16.98 8.32
CA ASN A 174 -4.98 15.95 8.98
C ASN A 174 -3.49 16.14 8.64
N PHE A 175 -2.62 15.70 9.54
CA PHE A 175 -1.19 15.62 9.25
C PHE A 175 -0.54 14.44 9.97
N ALA A 176 0.60 14.00 9.44
CA ALA A 176 1.44 13.01 10.07
C ALA A 176 2.92 13.39 9.95
N VAL A 177 3.71 12.96 10.93
CA VAL A 177 5.18 12.95 10.88
C VAL A 177 5.66 11.57 11.26
N GLN A 178 6.67 11.09 10.55
CA GLN A 178 7.18 9.74 10.72
C GLN A 178 8.70 9.74 10.74
N TYR A 179 9.27 9.11 11.75
CA TYR A 179 10.68 8.77 11.79
C TYR A 179 10.86 7.32 11.33
N LEU A 180 11.80 7.09 10.42
CA LEU A 180 12.20 5.77 9.94
C LEU A 180 13.58 5.45 10.54
N GLY A 181 13.64 4.44 11.40
CA GLY A 181 14.91 3.92 11.91
C GLY A 181 15.66 3.12 10.85
N LYS A 182 16.98 3.25 10.86
CA LYS A 182 17.89 2.47 10.01
C LYS A 182 17.65 0.96 10.12
N ASN A 183 17.46 0.31 8.98
CA ASN A 183 17.45 -1.15 8.85
C ASN A 183 18.56 -1.59 7.87
N GLU A 184 19.73 -1.95 8.39
CA GLU A 184 20.76 -2.63 7.59
C GLU A 184 20.43 -4.11 7.48
N ARG A 185 19.95 -4.52 6.30
CA ARG A 185 19.61 -5.92 5.99
C ARG A 185 20.61 -6.50 5.00
N ASP A 186 20.53 -7.81 4.80
CA ASP A 186 21.42 -8.54 3.90
C ASP A 186 21.28 -8.16 2.42
N THR A 187 20.16 -7.52 2.04
CA THR A 187 19.93 -7.07 0.66
C THR A 187 19.72 -5.57 0.59
N ALA A 188 20.33 -4.93 -0.41
CA ALA A 188 20.15 -3.50 -0.68
C ALA A 188 18.67 -3.15 -0.86
N ARG A 189 17.92 -3.98 -1.59
CA ARG A 189 16.49 -3.80 -1.89
C ARG A 189 15.62 -3.58 -0.66
N ARG A 190 15.97 -4.17 0.49
CA ARG A 190 15.14 -4.15 1.71
C ARG A 190 15.76 -3.33 2.85
N SER A 191 16.88 -2.68 2.56
CA SER A 191 17.61 -1.85 3.53
C SER A 191 17.17 -0.39 3.46
N ASN A 192 17.39 0.34 4.55
CA ASN A 192 17.25 1.80 4.59
C ASN A 192 18.17 2.37 5.69
N GLY A 193 18.62 3.61 5.52
CA GLY A 193 19.21 4.42 6.60
C GLY A 193 18.15 5.10 7.46
N ASP A 194 18.59 5.98 8.35
CA ASP A 194 17.68 6.81 9.15
C ASP A 194 17.00 7.87 8.26
N GLY A 195 15.74 8.17 8.56
CA GLY A 195 14.96 9.09 7.75
C GLY A 195 13.79 9.73 8.47
N VAL A 196 13.23 10.74 7.83
CA VAL A 196 12.04 11.46 8.28
C VAL A 196 11.12 11.74 7.10
N GLY A 197 9.82 11.66 7.33
CA GLY A 197 8.81 12.10 6.37
C GLY A 197 7.59 12.69 7.06
N GLY A 198 6.70 13.25 6.27
CA GLY A 198 5.41 13.74 6.73
C GLY A 198 4.38 13.80 5.61
N SER A 199 3.13 13.94 6.01
CA SER A 199 1.98 14.12 5.11
C SER A 199 1.04 15.19 5.66
N ILE A 200 0.31 15.85 4.76
CA ILE A 200 -0.80 16.74 5.08
C ILE A 200 -1.93 16.38 4.12
N SER A 201 -3.14 16.24 4.66
CA SER A 201 -4.34 16.07 3.85
C SER A 201 -5.47 16.98 4.31
N TYR A 202 -6.34 17.34 3.37
CA TYR A 202 -7.57 18.06 3.64
C TYR A 202 -8.72 17.39 2.90
N GLU A 203 -9.76 16.99 3.62
CA GLU A 203 -10.97 16.38 3.07
C GLU A 203 -12.19 17.28 3.32
N TYR A 204 -12.98 17.53 2.28
CA TYR A 204 -14.16 18.40 2.32
C TYR A 204 -15.18 17.97 1.26
N GLU A 205 -16.42 17.68 1.70
CA GLU A 205 -17.57 17.37 0.82
C GLU A 205 -17.27 16.33 -0.29
N GLY A 206 -16.62 15.22 0.08
CA GLY A 206 -16.26 14.14 -0.85
C GLY A 206 -14.94 14.36 -1.59
N PHE A 207 -14.42 15.59 -1.65
CA PHE A 207 -13.09 15.86 -2.18
C PHE A 207 -12.01 15.64 -1.13
N GLY A 208 -10.86 15.17 -1.57
CA GLY A 208 -9.65 15.08 -0.75
C GLY A 208 -8.42 15.55 -1.53
N ILE A 209 -7.55 16.31 -0.88
CA ILE A 209 -6.20 16.64 -1.36
C ILE A 209 -5.18 16.17 -0.34
N VAL A 210 -4.06 15.63 -0.82
CA VAL A 210 -2.98 15.13 0.04
C VAL A 210 -1.62 15.39 -0.60
N GLY A 211 -0.65 15.73 0.22
CA GLY A 211 0.76 15.79 -0.15
C GLY A 211 1.62 15.12 0.91
N ALA A 212 2.59 14.33 0.49
CA ALA A 212 3.52 13.65 1.40
C ALA A 212 4.94 13.65 0.83
N TYR A 213 5.93 13.74 1.71
CA TYR A 213 7.35 13.74 1.40
C TYR A 213 8.10 12.96 2.47
N GLY A 214 9.13 12.21 2.08
CA GLY A 214 10.08 11.58 3.00
C GLY A 214 11.47 11.50 2.40
N ALA A 215 12.48 11.64 3.26
CA ALA A 215 13.87 11.47 2.90
C ALA A 215 14.61 10.64 3.95
N ALA A 216 15.47 9.74 3.48
CA ALA A 216 16.26 8.86 4.33
C ALA A 216 17.68 8.69 3.78
N ASP A 217 18.62 8.41 4.67
CA ASP A 217 19.95 7.96 4.24
C ASP A 217 19.84 6.62 3.51
N ARG A 218 20.74 6.42 2.54
CA ARG A 218 20.98 5.10 1.94
C ARG A 218 22.07 4.40 2.75
N THR A 219 21.97 3.08 2.86
CA THR A 219 23.03 2.30 3.52
C THR A 219 24.25 2.16 2.60
N ASN A 220 25.42 1.86 3.17
CA ASN A 220 26.61 1.57 2.37
C ASN A 220 26.38 0.45 1.33
N LEU A 221 25.56 -0.55 1.67
CA LEU A 221 25.20 -1.63 0.75
C LEU A 221 24.36 -1.13 -0.43
N GLN A 222 23.46 -0.16 -0.19
CA GLN A 222 22.66 0.47 -1.23
C GLN A 222 23.51 1.39 -2.12
N GLU A 223 24.44 2.15 -1.53
CA GLU A 223 25.37 3.01 -2.28
C GLU A 223 26.35 2.21 -3.15
N ALA A 224 26.67 0.98 -2.75
CA ALA A 224 27.53 0.07 -3.51
C ALA A 224 26.83 -0.65 -4.69
N GLN A 225 25.52 -0.41 -4.91
CA GLN A 225 24.80 -1.05 -6.02
C GLN A 225 25.20 -0.47 -7.39
N PRO A 226 25.19 -1.27 -8.47
CA PRO A 226 25.51 -0.78 -9.81
C PRO A 226 24.54 0.28 -10.36
N LEU A 227 23.27 0.25 -9.92
CA LEU A 227 22.22 1.15 -10.37
C LEU A 227 21.79 2.09 -9.24
N GLY A 228 21.76 3.39 -9.52
CA GLY A 228 21.34 4.44 -8.61
C GLY A 228 22.45 4.92 -7.68
N ASN A 229 22.71 6.22 -7.67
CA ASN A 229 23.82 6.83 -6.94
C ASN A 229 23.38 8.04 -6.09
N GLY A 230 23.85 8.10 -4.85
CA GLY A 230 23.62 9.20 -3.93
C GLY A 230 23.41 8.73 -2.50
N LYS A 231 23.67 9.61 -1.55
CA LYS A 231 23.64 9.32 -0.11
C LYS A 231 22.24 9.35 0.50
N LYS A 232 21.30 10.01 -0.16
CA LYS A 232 19.91 10.15 0.25
C LYS A 232 18.99 9.49 -0.77
N ALA A 233 17.94 8.86 -0.25
CA ALA A 233 16.74 8.49 -0.97
C ALA A 233 15.64 9.49 -0.62
N GLU A 234 14.88 9.95 -1.61
CA GLU A 234 13.75 10.88 -1.44
C GLU A 234 12.53 10.34 -2.18
N GLN A 235 11.36 10.47 -1.58
CA GLN A 235 10.09 10.06 -2.15
C GLN A 235 9.04 11.10 -1.80
N TRP A 236 8.29 11.57 -2.80
CA TRP A 236 7.13 12.40 -2.55
C TRP A 236 6.00 12.09 -3.51
N ALA A 237 4.79 12.30 -3.04
CA ALA A 237 3.58 12.10 -3.82
C ALA A 237 2.53 13.14 -3.43
N THR A 238 1.72 13.49 -4.41
CA THR A 238 0.53 14.33 -4.29
C THR A 238 -0.67 13.54 -4.76
N GLY A 239 -1.83 13.82 -4.18
CA GLY A 239 -3.07 13.12 -4.49
C GLY A 239 -4.26 14.05 -4.49
N LEU A 240 -5.17 13.83 -5.43
CA LEU A 240 -6.51 14.39 -5.45
C LEU A 240 -7.50 13.23 -5.56
N LYS A 241 -8.58 13.27 -4.78
CA LYS A 241 -9.70 12.34 -4.92
C LYS A 241 -11.05 13.03 -4.86
N TYR A 242 -12.04 12.39 -5.46
CA TYR A 242 -13.46 12.58 -5.22
C TYR A 242 -14.06 11.22 -4.88
N ASP A 243 -14.62 11.09 -3.68
CA ASP A 243 -15.14 9.85 -3.10
C ASP A 243 -16.53 10.12 -2.49
N ALA A 244 -17.52 10.28 -3.36
CA ALA A 244 -18.90 10.54 -3.00
C ALA A 244 -19.86 10.09 -4.11
N ASN A 245 -21.15 9.95 -3.76
CA ASN A 245 -22.21 9.66 -4.73
C ASN A 245 -21.95 8.39 -5.56
N ASN A 246 -21.45 7.33 -4.91
CA ASN A 246 -21.05 6.05 -5.54
C ASN A 246 -19.91 6.16 -6.55
N ILE A 247 -19.28 7.32 -6.70
CA ILE A 247 -18.17 7.57 -7.61
C ILE A 247 -16.88 7.66 -6.80
N TYR A 248 -15.84 6.97 -7.28
CA TYR A 248 -14.48 7.11 -6.80
C TYR A 248 -13.59 7.53 -7.96
N LEU A 249 -13.06 8.76 -7.91
CA LEU A 249 -12.05 9.26 -8.84
C LEU A 249 -10.82 9.65 -8.04
N ALA A 250 -9.64 9.20 -8.47
CA ALA A 250 -8.40 9.57 -7.82
C ALA A 250 -7.26 9.74 -8.82
N ALA A 251 -6.36 10.65 -8.51
CA ALA A 251 -5.13 10.87 -9.25
C ALA A 251 -3.97 11.06 -8.28
N ASN A 252 -2.87 10.36 -8.53
CA ASN A 252 -1.60 10.59 -7.87
C ASN A 252 -0.53 11.02 -8.86
N TYR A 253 0.30 11.96 -8.43
CA TYR A 253 1.57 12.29 -9.08
C TYR A 253 2.69 12.31 -8.04
N GLY A 254 3.82 11.70 -8.36
CA GLY A 254 4.99 11.70 -7.48
C GLY A 254 6.29 11.63 -8.25
N GLU A 255 7.37 11.93 -7.53
CA GLU A 255 8.72 11.64 -8.00
C GLU A 255 9.52 11.01 -6.87
N THR A 256 10.48 10.18 -7.26
CA THR A 256 11.48 9.65 -6.33
C THR A 256 12.89 10.03 -6.77
N ARG A 257 13.84 10.01 -5.83
CA ARG A 257 15.27 10.10 -6.09
C ARG A 257 15.96 8.96 -5.35
N ASN A 258 16.69 8.11 -6.06
CA ASN A 258 17.46 6.99 -5.49
C ASN A 258 16.65 6.03 -4.59
N ALA A 259 15.35 5.89 -4.83
CA ALA A 259 14.45 5.14 -3.96
C ALA A 259 13.73 4.01 -4.69
N THR A 260 13.18 4.25 -5.88
CA THR A 260 12.46 3.18 -6.62
C THR A 260 13.39 2.03 -7.00
N PRO A 261 13.14 0.80 -6.53
CA PRO A 261 14.00 -0.34 -6.81
C PRO A 261 13.86 -0.81 -8.27
N ILE A 262 14.98 -1.06 -8.93
CA ILE A 262 15.02 -1.54 -10.32
C ILE A 262 15.99 -2.71 -10.48
N THR A 263 15.70 -3.54 -11.47
CA THR A 263 16.55 -4.66 -11.90
C THR A 263 16.67 -4.64 -13.41
N ASN A 264 17.89 -4.72 -13.92
CA ASN A 264 18.14 -5.00 -15.33
C ASN A 264 18.21 -6.52 -15.53
N LYS A 265 17.20 -7.10 -16.18
CA LYS A 265 17.14 -8.56 -16.41
C LYS A 265 18.24 -9.07 -17.37
N PHE A 266 18.77 -8.22 -18.25
CA PHE A 266 19.80 -8.63 -19.23
C PHE A 266 21.19 -8.77 -18.61
N THR A 267 21.52 -7.89 -17.66
CA THR A 267 22.80 -7.90 -16.94
C THR A 267 22.71 -8.60 -15.59
N ASN A 268 21.51 -8.93 -15.13
CA ASN A 268 21.21 -9.46 -13.81
C ASN A 268 21.77 -8.58 -12.67
N THR A 269 21.68 -7.26 -12.85
CA THR A 269 22.11 -6.25 -11.87
C THR A 269 20.91 -5.51 -11.31
N SER A 270 20.91 -5.28 -10.01
CA SER A 270 19.84 -4.57 -9.30
C SER A 270 20.36 -3.29 -8.64
N GLY A 271 19.44 -2.43 -8.26
CA GLY A 271 19.72 -1.21 -7.51
C GLY A 271 18.49 -0.33 -7.45
N PHE A 272 18.66 0.97 -7.67
CA PHE A 272 17.61 1.96 -7.56
C PHE A 272 17.63 2.91 -8.75
N ALA A 273 16.47 3.39 -9.19
CA ALA A 273 16.41 4.45 -10.19
C ALA A 273 16.92 5.76 -9.58
N ASN A 274 17.79 6.47 -10.30
CA ASN A 274 18.28 7.79 -9.85
C ASN A 274 17.13 8.79 -9.69
N LYS A 275 16.14 8.72 -10.60
CA LYS A 275 14.89 9.47 -10.49
C LYS A 275 13.73 8.67 -11.07
N THR A 276 12.52 8.82 -10.53
CA THR A 276 11.28 8.41 -11.20
C THR A 276 10.29 9.57 -11.32
N GLN A 277 9.38 9.46 -12.29
CA GLN A 277 8.18 10.28 -12.39
C GLN A 277 6.98 9.35 -12.53
N ASP A 278 6.03 9.50 -11.63
CA ASP A 278 5.01 8.49 -11.36
C ASP A 278 3.62 9.13 -11.45
N VAL A 279 2.75 8.59 -12.29
CA VAL A 279 1.37 9.03 -12.50
C VAL A 279 0.45 7.83 -12.36
N LEU A 280 -0.57 7.94 -11.51
CA LEU A 280 -1.60 6.92 -11.33
C LEU A 280 -2.97 7.60 -11.36
N LEU A 281 -3.92 7.04 -12.11
CA LEU A 281 -5.27 7.56 -12.27
C LEU A 281 -6.25 6.40 -12.10
N VAL A 282 -7.32 6.59 -11.31
CA VAL A 282 -8.34 5.56 -11.05
C VAL A 282 -9.73 6.19 -11.17
N ALA A 283 -10.64 5.49 -11.84
CA ALA A 283 -12.05 5.82 -11.87
C ALA A 283 -12.92 4.57 -11.66
N GLN A 284 -13.82 4.64 -10.68
CA GLN A 284 -14.70 3.53 -10.31
C GLN A 284 -16.11 4.04 -10.00
N TYR A 285 -17.08 3.16 -10.18
CA TYR A 285 -18.48 3.43 -9.83
C TYR A 285 -19.06 2.24 -9.06
N GLN A 286 -19.75 2.48 -7.95
CA GLN A 286 -20.41 1.43 -7.17
C GLN A 286 -21.89 1.37 -7.54
N PHE A 287 -22.29 0.35 -8.30
CA PHE A 287 -23.71 0.07 -8.50
C PHE A 287 -24.35 -0.50 -7.24
N ASP A 288 -25.63 -0.15 -7.01
CA ASP A 288 -26.40 -0.60 -5.85
C ASP A 288 -26.57 -2.12 -5.78
N PHE A 289 -26.53 -2.81 -6.92
CA PHE A 289 -26.63 -4.27 -7.00
C PHE A 289 -25.30 -5.00 -6.70
N GLY A 290 -24.24 -4.28 -6.33
CA GLY A 290 -22.98 -4.83 -5.84
C GLY A 290 -21.82 -4.83 -6.83
N LEU A 291 -22.04 -4.52 -8.12
CA LEU A 291 -20.95 -4.42 -9.10
C LEU A 291 -20.21 -3.08 -8.98
N ARG A 292 -18.88 -3.13 -8.98
CA ARG A 292 -17.98 -1.99 -8.99
C ARG A 292 -16.98 -2.11 -10.16
N PRO A 293 -17.30 -1.59 -11.37
CA PRO A 293 -16.31 -1.47 -12.43
C PRO A 293 -15.17 -0.51 -12.04
N SER A 294 -14.00 -0.78 -12.59
CA SER A 294 -12.76 0.00 -12.47
C SER A 294 -12.15 0.22 -13.84
N ILE A 295 -11.66 1.43 -14.07
CA ILE A 295 -10.68 1.73 -15.10
C ILE A 295 -9.55 2.55 -14.48
N ALA A 296 -8.32 2.27 -14.88
CA ALA A 296 -7.17 3.00 -14.39
C ALA A 296 -6.07 3.17 -15.44
N TYR A 297 -5.17 4.09 -15.16
CA TYR A 297 -3.93 4.29 -15.92
C TYR A 297 -2.78 4.49 -14.95
N THR A 298 -1.69 3.75 -15.15
CA THR A 298 -0.50 3.84 -14.32
C THR A 298 0.73 3.94 -15.21
N LYS A 299 1.57 4.94 -14.94
CA LYS A 299 2.88 5.08 -15.55
C LYS A 299 3.93 5.47 -14.53
N SER A 300 5.00 4.69 -14.45
CA SER A 300 6.23 5.01 -13.72
C SER A 300 7.39 5.00 -14.70
N LYS A 301 8.08 6.13 -14.83
CA LYS A 301 9.23 6.28 -15.72
C LYS A 301 10.49 6.58 -14.93
N ALA A 302 11.49 5.70 -15.04
CA ALA A 302 12.82 5.94 -14.51
C ALA A 302 13.61 6.86 -15.43
N LYS A 303 14.46 7.68 -14.83
CA LYS A 303 15.36 8.61 -15.49
C LYS A 303 16.79 8.41 -15.01
N ASP A 304 17.72 8.71 -15.91
CA ASP A 304 19.16 8.67 -15.66
C ASP A 304 19.65 7.30 -15.14
N VAL A 305 19.08 6.19 -15.62
CA VAL A 305 19.52 4.84 -15.22
C VAL A 305 20.89 4.53 -15.83
N GLU A 306 21.84 4.06 -15.01
CA GLU A 306 23.21 3.80 -15.45
C GLU A 306 23.26 2.84 -16.65
N GLY A 307 23.91 3.28 -17.73
CA GLY A 307 24.05 2.51 -18.97
C GLY A 307 22.79 2.42 -19.84
N ILE A 308 21.68 3.05 -19.44
CA ILE A 308 20.39 2.98 -20.15
C ILE A 308 19.83 4.37 -20.47
N GLY A 309 19.79 5.28 -19.49
CA GLY A 309 19.08 6.55 -19.58
C GLY A 309 17.63 6.44 -19.10
N ASP A 310 16.70 6.99 -19.88
CA ASP A 310 15.27 7.00 -19.57
C ASP A 310 14.59 5.68 -19.98
N VAL A 311 13.80 5.10 -19.08
CA VAL A 311 13.12 3.81 -19.33
C VAL A 311 11.84 3.68 -18.50
N ASP A 312 10.78 3.16 -19.11
CA ASP A 312 9.52 2.92 -18.41
C ASP A 312 9.63 1.68 -17.51
N LEU A 313 9.17 1.80 -16.26
CA LEU A 313 9.09 0.72 -15.27
C LEU A 313 7.70 0.10 -15.22
N VAL A 314 6.68 0.94 -15.36
CA VAL A 314 5.26 0.57 -15.40
C VAL A 314 4.59 1.45 -16.45
N ASN A 315 3.76 0.87 -17.30
CA ASN A 315 2.93 1.61 -18.24
C ASN A 315 1.76 0.72 -18.66
N TYR A 316 0.55 0.97 -18.14
CA TYR A 316 -0.62 0.18 -18.51
C TYR A 316 -1.92 0.98 -18.40
N PHE A 317 -2.95 0.47 -19.10
CA PHE A 317 -4.34 0.72 -18.75
C PHE A 317 -4.91 -0.51 -18.04
N GLU A 318 -5.77 -0.29 -17.07
CA GLU A 318 -6.53 -1.35 -16.38
C GLU A 318 -8.01 -1.22 -16.72
N VAL A 319 -8.66 -2.37 -16.89
CA VAL A 319 -10.11 -2.50 -16.89
C VAL A 319 -10.47 -3.70 -16.04
N GLY A 320 -11.28 -3.49 -15.01
CA GLY A 320 -11.64 -4.54 -14.07
C GLY A 320 -13.02 -4.32 -13.48
N ALA A 321 -13.48 -5.29 -12.70
CA ALA A 321 -14.70 -5.17 -11.94
C ALA A 321 -14.69 -6.10 -10.73
N THR A 322 -15.21 -5.60 -9.62
CA THR A 322 -15.50 -6.40 -8.42
C THR A 322 -17.00 -6.53 -8.24
N TYR A 323 -17.50 -7.74 -7.99
CA TYR A 323 -18.86 -7.99 -7.57
C TYR A 323 -18.89 -8.33 -6.09
N TYR A 324 -19.53 -7.48 -5.29
CA TYR A 324 -19.75 -7.70 -3.86
C TYR A 324 -21.09 -8.40 -3.64
N PHE A 325 -21.08 -9.68 -3.28
CA PHE A 325 -22.31 -10.40 -2.92
C PHE A 325 -22.89 -9.86 -1.61
N ASN A 326 -22.01 -9.61 -0.66
CA ASN A 326 -22.24 -8.93 0.59
C ASN A 326 -20.88 -8.45 1.12
N LYS A 327 -20.83 -7.96 2.35
CA LYS A 327 -19.57 -7.50 2.94
C LYS A 327 -18.50 -8.62 2.99
N ASN A 328 -18.88 -9.87 3.22
CA ASN A 328 -17.99 -11.00 3.49
C ASN A 328 -17.57 -11.82 2.25
N MET A 329 -18.23 -11.65 1.10
CA MET A 329 -17.96 -12.43 -0.10
C MET A 329 -17.96 -11.55 -1.35
N SER A 330 -16.90 -11.66 -2.15
CA SER A 330 -16.77 -10.97 -3.44
C SER A 330 -16.03 -11.81 -4.47
N THR A 331 -16.22 -11.48 -5.74
CA THR A 331 -15.41 -12.00 -6.85
C THR A 331 -14.99 -10.84 -7.75
N TYR A 332 -13.86 -10.98 -8.45
CA TYR A 332 -13.38 -9.94 -9.35
C TYR A 332 -12.68 -10.50 -10.58
N VAL A 333 -12.61 -9.65 -11.59
CA VAL A 333 -11.71 -9.77 -12.74
C VAL A 333 -10.95 -8.46 -12.88
N ASP A 334 -9.65 -8.53 -13.14
CA ASP A 334 -8.77 -7.38 -13.30
C ASP A 334 -7.88 -7.61 -14.53
N TYR A 335 -7.97 -6.75 -15.55
CA TYR A 335 -7.23 -6.91 -16.80
C TYR A 335 -6.27 -5.74 -17.01
N ILE A 336 -4.98 -6.07 -17.01
CA ILE A 336 -3.90 -5.15 -17.33
C ILE A 336 -3.59 -5.24 -18.82
N ILE A 337 -3.90 -4.15 -19.53
CA ILE A 337 -3.56 -3.92 -20.93
C ILE A 337 -2.18 -3.25 -20.94
N ASN A 338 -1.13 -4.08 -20.98
CA ASN A 338 0.23 -3.64 -20.78
C ASN A 338 0.72 -2.83 -21.98
N GLN A 339 1.26 -1.64 -21.73
CA GLN A 339 1.77 -0.70 -22.73
C GLN A 339 3.31 -0.59 -22.70
N ILE A 340 3.98 -1.52 -22.00
CA ILE A 340 5.44 -1.64 -22.04
C ILE A 340 5.86 -2.26 -23.37
N ASP A 341 6.84 -1.64 -24.04
CA ASP A 341 7.42 -2.16 -25.27
C ASP A 341 8.27 -3.42 -25.05
N SER A 342 8.27 -4.32 -26.03
CA SER A 342 9.02 -5.60 -25.96
C SER A 342 10.55 -5.44 -25.98
N ASP A 343 11.06 -4.28 -26.39
CA ASP A 343 12.49 -3.96 -26.39
C ASP A 343 12.92 -3.05 -25.22
N ASN A 344 12.09 -3.00 -24.16
CA ASN A 344 12.37 -2.29 -22.92
C ASN A 344 13.78 -2.64 -22.39
N LYS A 345 14.59 -1.60 -22.16
CA LYS A 345 16.03 -1.76 -21.88
C LYS A 345 16.35 -2.34 -20.50
N LEU A 346 15.38 -2.44 -19.60
CA LEU A 346 15.50 -3.16 -18.33
C LEU A 346 14.95 -4.59 -18.38
N GLY A 347 14.25 -4.96 -19.46
CA GLY A 347 13.58 -6.25 -19.59
C GLY A 347 12.29 -6.33 -18.76
N VAL A 348 11.63 -5.19 -18.53
CA VAL A 348 10.27 -5.18 -17.96
C VAL A 348 9.34 -5.98 -18.88
N GLY A 349 8.48 -6.81 -18.30
CA GLY A 349 7.56 -7.65 -19.06
C GLY A 349 6.57 -6.79 -19.88
N SER A 350 6.37 -7.16 -21.13
CA SER A 350 5.49 -6.45 -22.08
C SER A 350 4.13 -7.13 -22.28
N ASP A 351 3.98 -8.38 -21.85
CA ASP A 351 2.73 -9.11 -22.03
C ASP A 351 1.68 -8.68 -20.99
N ASP A 352 0.42 -8.74 -21.41
CA ASP A 352 -0.76 -8.49 -20.57
C ASP A 352 -0.90 -9.51 -19.43
N THR A 353 -1.75 -9.18 -18.45
CA THR A 353 -2.17 -10.12 -17.41
C THR A 353 -3.64 -9.92 -17.04
N VAL A 354 -4.40 -11.01 -16.94
CA VAL A 354 -5.75 -11.02 -16.37
C VAL A 354 -5.74 -11.78 -15.04
N ALA A 355 -6.22 -11.16 -13.98
CA ALA A 355 -6.48 -11.83 -12.70
C ALA A 355 -7.97 -12.16 -12.55
N VAL A 356 -8.27 -13.34 -12.01
CA VAL A 356 -9.62 -13.72 -11.58
C VAL A 356 -9.56 -14.19 -10.14
N GLY A 357 -10.38 -13.59 -9.28
CA GLY A 357 -10.36 -13.83 -7.85
C GLY A 357 -11.74 -14.12 -7.25
N ILE A 358 -11.75 -14.93 -6.20
CA ILE A 358 -12.87 -15.10 -5.28
C ILE A 358 -12.36 -14.92 -3.84
N VAL A 359 -13.06 -14.09 -3.08
CA VAL A 359 -12.63 -13.65 -1.75
C VAL A 359 -13.73 -13.95 -0.75
N TYR A 360 -13.39 -14.78 0.22
CA TYR A 360 -14.10 -14.83 1.49
C TYR A 360 -13.33 -14.02 2.53
N GLN A 361 -14.01 -13.15 3.29
CA GLN A 361 -13.40 -12.33 4.34
C GLN A 361 -14.30 -12.18 5.57
N PHE A 362 -13.67 -12.04 6.73
CA PHE A 362 -14.30 -11.97 8.06
C PHE A 362 -13.52 -11.09 9.03
#